data_AF-A0A424YTL4-F1
#
_entry.id   AF-A0A424YTL4-F1
#
_cell.length_a   1.000
_cell.length_b   1.000
_cell.length_c   1.000
_cell.angle_alpha   90.00
_cell.angle_beta   90.00
_cell.angle_gamma   90.00
#
_symmetry.space_group_name_H-M   'P 1'
#
loop_
_entity.id
_entity.type
_entity.pdbx_description
1 polymer ?
#
loop_
_entity_poly.entity_id
_entity_poly.type
_entity_poly.pdbx_seq_one_letter_code
_entity_poly.pdbx_strand_id
1 'polypeptide(L)'
;MSTITVYSTERCPYCAMVKAFLRKRGIDFTTIDVGKKENIEAAKEMIQISGQRGVPVTVIDGEVIVGFDTTRFNEIFGSDQIDDEYDLIIIGAGPAGLTAAVYAARKMMKTLVISENIGGQSNESWAIENYMGYLMITGSELMAKFEEQVKSQSINLELDRVSGIWKREDDWFGIETESGFSYTTRTVVIATGKHPRMLGVEGESTYLGKGLSICSTCDGPLYRDKTVAIVGGGNSAIQTAIEMAKIAREVHLIVRSRIRADEVFSGQLDEHNNIIVHTGYEVHRIGGDKFVRSITVKNRSTGEAERIMVDGIFVEIGLIPNTGFLNGFLEMNELGEIIVDQDCHTSVEGIFAAGDVTSIRGKQIIIAAGEGAKAALEAHEFQMKKG
;
A
#
# COMPACT_ATOMS: atom_id res chain seq x y z
N MET A 1 19.44 -32.31 -6.05
CA MET A 1 18.74 -31.13 -5.51
C MET A 1 19.16 -29.96 -6.36
N SER A 2 18.21 -29.27 -6.97
CA SER A 2 18.48 -28.05 -7.72
C SER A 2 19.14 -27.02 -6.81
N THR A 3 20.17 -26.34 -7.31
CA THR A 3 20.83 -25.28 -6.55
C THR A 3 20.06 -23.99 -6.78
N ILE A 4 19.32 -23.55 -5.76
CA ILE A 4 18.49 -22.35 -5.83
C ILE A 4 19.11 -21.25 -4.96
N THR A 5 19.41 -20.12 -5.57
CA THR A 5 19.97 -18.94 -4.89
C THR A 5 19.07 -17.73 -5.12
N VAL A 6 18.61 -17.12 -4.03
CA VAL A 6 17.80 -15.89 -4.05
C VAL A 6 18.65 -14.71 -3.60
N TYR A 7 18.99 -13.83 -4.53
CA TYR A 7 19.58 -12.53 -4.24
C TYR A 7 18.48 -11.57 -3.76
N SER A 8 18.70 -10.96 -2.61
CA SER A 8 17.68 -10.15 -1.92
C SER A 8 18.27 -8.97 -1.16
N THR A 9 17.41 -8.14 -0.59
CA THR A 9 17.77 -7.15 0.44
C THR A 9 16.79 -7.23 1.60
N GLU A 10 17.17 -6.72 2.78
CA GLU A 10 16.32 -6.77 4.00
C GLU A 10 14.93 -6.14 3.83
N ARG A 11 14.80 -5.07 3.03
CA ARG A 11 13.56 -4.28 2.93
C ARG A 11 12.74 -4.55 1.68
N CYS A 12 13.10 -5.55 0.88
CA CYS A 12 12.47 -5.82 -0.40
C CYS A 12 11.21 -6.71 -0.23
N PRO A 13 9.99 -6.21 -0.47
CA PRO A 13 8.76 -6.99 -0.29
C PRO A 13 8.68 -8.17 -1.26
N TYR A 14 9.00 -7.96 -2.54
CA TYR A 14 9.04 -9.04 -3.55
C TYR A 14 10.07 -10.13 -3.22
N CYS A 15 11.17 -9.78 -2.55
CA CYS A 15 12.15 -10.73 -2.08
C CYS A 15 11.59 -11.61 -0.96
N ALA A 16 10.71 -11.06 -0.11
CA ALA A 16 9.99 -11.84 0.88
C ALA A 16 8.97 -12.77 0.22
N MET A 17 8.27 -12.30 -0.83
CA MET A 17 7.32 -13.13 -1.61
C MET A 17 8.01 -14.34 -2.28
N VAL A 18 9.15 -14.15 -2.96
CA VAL A 18 9.93 -15.27 -3.54
C VAL A 18 10.29 -16.30 -2.47
N LYS A 19 10.78 -15.85 -1.31
CA LYS A 19 11.18 -16.75 -0.22
C LYS A 19 9.98 -17.48 0.38
N ALA A 20 8.84 -16.80 0.51
CA ALA A 20 7.59 -17.42 0.98
C ALA A 20 7.11 -18.49 0.00
N PHE A 21 7.09 -18.19 -1.30
CA PHE A 21 6.74 -19.12 -2.37
C PHE A 21 7.55 -20.41 -2.32
N LEU A 22 8.88 -20.30 -2.22
CA LEU A 22 9.77 -21.47 -2.20
C LEU A 22 9.58 -22.30 -0.91
N ARG A 23 9.51 -21.64 0.26
CA ARG A 23 9.28 -22.34 1.55
C ARG A 23 7.98 -23.11 1.55
N LYS A 24 6.92 -22.53 1.01
CA LYS A 24 5.60 -23.14 1.00
C LYS A 24 5.54 -24.43 0.20
N ARG A 25 6.32 -24.52 -0.89
CA ARG A 25 6.49 -25.74 -1.68
C ARG A 25 7.53 -26.72 -1.13
N GLY A 26 8.08 -26.45 0.05
CA GLY A 26 9.15 -27.26 0.64
C GLY A 26 10.42 -27.26 -0.19
N ILE A 27 10.67 -26.19 -0.97
CA ILE A 27 11.85 -26.08 -1.83
C ILE A 27 12.98 -25.43 -1.03
N ASP A 28 14.12 -26.12 -0.93
CA ASP A 28 15.33 -25.60 -0.30
C ASP A 28 16.00 -24.53 -1.18
N PHE A 29 16.43 -23.43 -0.56
CA PHE A 29 17.17 -22.36 -1.24
C PHE A 29 18.16 -21.65 -0.32
N THR A 30 19.19 -21.07 -0.93
CA THR A 30 20.14 -20.18 -0.27
C THR A 30 19.75 -18.72 -0.52
N THR A 31 19.88 -17.85 0.47
CA THR A 31 19.66 -16.41 0.31
C THR A 31 20.97 -15.65 0.42
N ILE A 32 21.21 -14.72 -0.50
CA ILE A 32 22.33 -13.76 -0.43
C ILE A 32 21.76 -12.34 -0.32
N ASP A 33 22.14 -11.62 0.73
CA ASP A 33 21.73 -10.22 0.93
C ASP A 33 22.73 -9.27 0.26
N VAL A 34 22.42 -8.84 -0.97
CA VAL A 34 23.28 -7.95 -1.76
C VAL A 34 23.27 -6.50 -1.28
N GLY A 35 22.46 -6.18 -0.28
CA GLY A 35 22.46 -4.88 0.40
C GLY A 35 23.59 -4.74 1.42
N LYS A 36 24.17 -5.84 1.88
CA LYS A 36 25.28 -5.84 2.85
C LYS A 36 26.62 -5.61 2.18
N LYS A 37 27.47 -4.79 2.82
CA LYS A 37 28.80 -4.43 2.30
C LYS A 37 29.70 -5.65 2.08
N GLU A 38 29.58 -6.69 2.90
CA GLU A 38 30.32 -7.94 2.72
C GLU A 38 29.95 -8.71 1.44
N ASN A 39 28.78 -8.46 0.86
CA ASN A 39 28.26 -9.16 -0.31
C ASN A 39 28.38 -8.35 -1.62
N ILE A 40 29.30 -7.38 -1.69
CA ILE A 40 29.49 -6.53 -2.88
C ILE A 40 29.83 -7.36 -4.14
N GLU A 41 30.65 -8.40 -4.03
CA GLU A 41 30.98 -9.24 -5.18
C GLU A 41 29.76 -10.04 -5.66
N ALA A 42 28.94 -10.55 -4.73
CA ALA A 42 27.68 -11.20 -5.08
C ALA A 42 26.68 -10.22 -5.72
N ALA A 43 26.68 -8.95 -5.32
CA ALA A 43 25.89 -7.90 -5.97
C ALA A 43 26.35 -7.66 -7.42
N LYS A 44 27.67 -7.65 -7.68
CA LYS A 44 28.21 -7.52 -9.05
C LYS A 44 27.89 -8.74 -9.90
N GLU A 45 28.03 -9.94 -9.34
CA GLU A 45 27.66 -11.19 -10.00
C GLU A 45 26.17 -11.19 -10.37
N MET A 46 25.29 -10.85 -9.42
CA MET A 46 23.86 -10.70 -9.66
C MET A 46 23.58 -9.74 -10.84
N ILE A 47 24.24 -8.58 -10.88
CA ILE A 47 24.10 -7.61 -11.98
C ILE A 47 24.56 -8.20 -13.30
N GLN A 48 25.68 -8.93 -13.30
CA GLN A 48 26.25 -9.53 -14.49
C GLN A 48 25.34 -10.63 -15.08
N ILE A 49 24.76 -11.49 -14.23
CA ILE A 49 23.93 -12.61 -14.69
C ILE A 49 22.50 -12.21 -15.04
N SER A 50 21.95 -11.19 -14.37
CA SER A 50 20.56 -10.75 -14.57
C SER A 50 20.41 -9.54 -15.51
N GLY A 51 21.50 -8.79 -15.73
CA GLY A 51 21.45 -7.49 -16.38
C GLY A 51 20.74 -6.40 -15.55
N GLN A 52 20.33 -6.70 -14.31
CA GLN A 52 19.60 -5.77 -13.45
C GLN A 52 20.37 -5.42 -12.17
N ARG A 53 20.14 -4.19 -11.70
CA ARG A 53 20.67 -3.71 -10.41
C ARG A 53 19.70 -3.92 -9.23
N GLY A 54 18.47 -4.34 -9.52
CA GLY A 54 17.42 -4.55 -8.54
C GLY A 54 17.35 -5.98 -8.02
N VAL A 55 16.58 -6.18 -6.96
CA VAL A 55 16.22 -7.47 -6.37
C VAL A 55 14.69 -7.63 -6.34
N PRO A 56 14.14 -8.86 -6.26
CA PRO A 56 14.85 -10.14 -6.20
C PRO A 56 15.39 -10.61 -7.53
N VAL A 57 16.47 -11.39 -7.48
CA VAL A 57 16.94 -12.22 -8.59
C VAL A 57 17.09 -13.64 -8.06
N THR A 58 16.46 -14.61 -8.71
CA THR A 58 16.53 -16.02 -8.33
C THR A 58 17.24 -16.80 -9.42
N VAL A 59 18.28 -17.54 -9.03
CA VAL A 59 19.01 -18.44 -9.92
C VAL A 59 18.64 -19.86 -9.58
N ILE A 60 18.17 -20.62 -10.56
CA ILE A 60 17.77 -22.02 -10.43
C ILE A 60 18.56 -22.81 -11.47
N ASP A 61 19.54 -23.59 -11.05
CA ASP A 61 20.38 -24.42 -11.94
C ASP A 61 20.96 -23.66 -13.15
N GLY A 62 21.29 -22.37 -12.97
CA GLY A 62 21.84 -21.49 -14.00
C GLY A 62 20.80 -20.66 -14.77
N GLU A 63 19.51 -20.93 -14.62
CA GLU A 63 18.42 -20.12 -15.14
C GLU A 63 18.15 -18.93 -14.23
N VAL A 64 18.05 -17.73 -14.80
CA VAL A 64 17.86 -16.49 -14.06
C VAL A 64 16.42 -16.01 -14.17
N ILE A 65 15.75 -15.89 -13.03
CA ILE A 65 14.43 -15.27 -12.89
C ILE A 65 14.61 -13.93 -12.18
N VAL A 66 14.04 -12.89 -12.77
CA VAL A 66 14.12 -11.53 -12.27
C VAL A 66 12.76 -11.12 -11.71
N GLY A 67 12.75 -10.57 -10.49
CA GLY A 67 11.51 -10.25 -9.79
C GLY A 67 10.81 -11.47 -9.22
N PHE A 68 9.57 -11.27 -8.77
CA PHE A 68 8.66 -12.35 -8.41
C PHE A 68 7.83 -12.75 -9.63
N ASP A 69 8.47 -13.38 -10.62
CA ASP A 69 7.82 -13.84 -11.86
C ASP A 69 7.20 -15.22 -11.63
N THR A 70 5.94 -15.21 -11.22
CA THR A 70 5.20 -16.42 -10.85
C THR A 70 4.93 -17.34 -12.03
N THR A 71 4.80 -16.80 -13.25
CA THR A 71 4.68 -17.63 -14.46
C THR A 71 5.92 -18.48 -14.64
N ARG A 72 7.11 -17.87 -14.58
CA ARG A 72 8.38 -18.58 -14.71
C ARG A 72 8.61 -19.55 -13.54
N PHE A 73 8.24 -19.16 -12.33
CA PHE A 73 8.33 -20.08 -11.19
C PHE A 73 7.40 -21.30 -11.33
N ASN A 74 6.17 -21.10 -11.82
CA ASN A 74 5.22 -22.19 -12.02
C ASN A 74 5.58 -23.08 -13.23
N GLU A 75 6.24 -22.55 -14.25
CA GLU A 75 6.83 -23.36 -15.34
C GLU A 75 7.89 -24.33 -14.81
N ILE A 76 8.72 -23.90 -13.85
CA ILE A 76 9.81 -24.70 -13.31
C ILE A 76 9.34 -25.67 -12.24
N PHE A 77 8.51 -25.21 -11.30
CA PHE A 77 8.13 -25.96 -10.10
C PHE A 77 6.75 -26.61 -10.19
N GLY A 78 5.98 -26.31 -11.24
CA GLY A 78 4.57 -26.69 -11.36
C GLY A 78 3.63 -25.71 -10.64
N SER A 79 2.38 -25.70 -11.08
CA SER A 79 1.28 -25.02 -10.38
C SER A 79 0.63 -26.01 -9.40
N ASP A 80 0.74 -25.74 -8.11
CA ASP A 80 0.03 -26.54 -7.10
C ASP A 80 -1.31 -25.89 -6.79
N GLN A 81 -2.40 -26.65 -6.93
CA GLN A 81 -3.65 -26.31 -6.26
C GLN A 81 -3.57 -26.78 -4.82
N ILE A 82 -3.35 -25.85 -3.90
CA ILE A 82 -3.48 -26.12 -2.47
C ILE A 82 -4.89 -25.72 -2.06
N ASP A 83 -5.85 -26.63 -2.25
CA ASP A 83 -7.24 -26.44 -1.82
C ASP A 83 -7.35 -26.61 -0.30
N ASP A 84 -6.90 -25.59 0.42
CA ASP A 84 -7.06 -25.48 1.87
C ASP A 84 -8.33 -24.66 2.14
N GLU A 85 -9.28 -25.28 2.84
CA GLU A 85 -10.56 -24.65 3.21
C GLU A 85 -10.38 -23.73 4.43
N TYR A 86 -10.93 -22.52 4.38
CA TYR A 86 -10.89 -21.54 5.48
C TYR A 86 -12.29 -21.06 5.86
N ASP A 87 -12.49 -20.77 7.15
CA ASP A 87 -13.69 -20.05 7.57
C ASP A 87 -13.67 -18.63 7.02
N LEU A 88 -12.52 -17.96 7.12
CA LEU A 88 -12.34 -16.59 6.65
C LEU A 88 -11.01 -16.41 5.91
N ILE A 89 -11.07 -15.81 4.72
CA ILE A 89 -9.89 -15.23 4.06
C ILE A 89 -9.96 -13.70 4.13
N ILE A 90 -8.87 -13.10 4.61
CA ILE A 90 -8.67 -11.65 4.67
C ILE A 90 -7.67 -11.27 3.57
N ILE A 91 -8.06 -10.36 2.69
CA ILE A 91 -7.24 -9.90 1.58
C ILE A 91 -6.67 -8.53 1.92
N GLY A 92 -5.37 -8.48 2.23
CA GLY A 92 -4.64 -7.29 2.66
C GLY A 92 -4.25 -7.35 4.13
N ALA A 93 -3.01 -6.96 4.44
CA ALA A 93 -2.42 -7.00 5.78
C ALA A 93 -2.02 -5.60 6.28
N GLY A 94 -2.82 -4.57 5.95
CA GLY A 94 -2.75 -3.26 6.59
C GLY A 94 -3.47 -3.21 7.95
N PRO A 95 -3.70 -2.01 8.52
CA PRO A 95 -4.39 -1.86 9.80
C PRO A 95 -5.76 -2.56 9.87
N ALA A 96 -6.56 -2.45 8.80
CA ALA A 96 -7.86 -3.11 8.72
C ALA A 96 -7.74 -4.64 8.73
N GLY A 97 -6.91 -5.20 7.85
CA GLY A 97 -6.77 -6.65 7.72
C GLY A 97 -6.13 -7.32 8.94
N LEU A 98 -5.07 -6.72 9.51
CA LEU A 98 -4.44 -7.24 10.74
C LEU A 98 -5.40 -7.19 11.92
N THR A 99 -6.19 -6.12 12.04
CA THR A 99 -7.21 -6.03 13.10
C THR A 99 -8.31 -7.08 12.89
N ALA A 100 -8.81 -7.23 11.66
CA ALA A 100 -9.78 -8.26 11.31
C ALA A 100 -9.27 -9.67 11.68
N ALA A 101 -8.00 -9.96 11.42
CA ALA A 101 -7.38 -11.24 11.71
C ALA A 101 -7.36 -11.55 13.22
N VAL A 102 -7.01 -10.56 14.06
CA VAL A 102 -7.07 -10.71 15.52
C VAL A 102 -8.49 -11.01 15.99
N TYR A 103 -9.50 -10.31 15.45
CA TYR A 103 -10.90 -10.54 15.83
C TYR A 103 -11.41 -11.91 15.39
N ALA A 104 -11.05 -12.36 14.18
CA ALA A 104 -11.39 -13.69 13.68
C ALA A 104 -10.75 -14.80 14.51
N ALA A 105 -9.48 -14.68 14.88
CA ALA A 105 -8.80 -15.64 15.75
C ALA A 105 -9.46 -15.75 17.13
N ARG A 106 -9.92 -14.63 17.70
CA ARG A 106 -10.66 -14.62 18.98
C ARG A 106 -12.02 -15.29 18.90
N LYS A 107 -12.54 -15.48 17.69
CA LYS A 107 -13.74 -16.27 17.38
C LYS A 107 -13.43 -17.70 16.95
N MET A 108 -12.16 -18.12 17.03
CA MET A 108 -11.69 -19.47 16.67
C MET A 108 -11.93 -19.83 15.20
N MET A 109 -12.02 -18.85 14.31
CA MET A 109 -12.16 -19.08 12.87
C MET A 109 -10.83 -19.52 12.26
N LYS A 110 -10.84 -20.59 11.44
CA LYS A 110 -9.68 -20.95 10.60
C LYS A 110 -9.46 -19.83 9.58
N THR A 111 -8.45 -18.99 9.84
CA THR A 111 -8.25 -17.72 9.13
C THR A 111 -6.94 -17.69 8.35
N LEU A 112 -7.02 -17.22 7.10
CA LEU A 112 -5.86 -16.90 6.26
C LEU A 112 -5.86 -15.41 5.92
N VAL A 113 -4.71 -14.76 6.04
CA VAL A 113 -4.48 -13.39 5.57
C VAL A 113 -3.53 -13.45 4.40
N ILE A 114 -3.92 -12.89 3.24
CA ILE A 114 -3.11 -12.86 2.02
C ILE A 114 -2.77 -11.41 1.70
N SER A 115 -1.48 -11.06 1.59
CA SER A 115 -1.06 -9.68 1.27
C SER A 115 0.34 -9.60 0.67
N GLU A 116 0.56 -8.64 -0.24
CA GLU A 116 1.88 -8.38 -0.85
C GLU A 116 2.92 -7.89 0.17
N ASN A 117 2.46 -7.23 1.23
CA ASN A 117 3.27 -6.77 2.34
C ASN A 117 2.46 -6.72 3.63
N ILE A 118 3.16 -6.72 4.77
CA ILE A 118 2.56 -6.56 6.10
C ILE A 118 2.72 -5.10 6.52
N GLY A 119 1.62 -4.48 6.97
CA GLY A 119 1.53 -3.10 7.44
C GLY A 119 0.93 -2.12 6.42
N GLY A 120 0.93 -2.44 5.13
CA GLY A 120 0.36 -1.59 4.09
C GLY A 120 1.01 -0.21 4.03
N GLN A 121 0.23 0.80 3.59
CA GLN A 121 0.70 2.19 3.52
C GLN A 121 1.17 2.76 4.87
N SER A 122 0.65 2.23 5.98
CA SER A 122 0.99 2.75 7.32
C SER A 122 2.48 2.62 7.64
N ASN A 123 3.22 1.70 7.00
CA ASN A 123 4.67 1.60 7.14
C ASN A 123 5.42 2.85 6.66
N GLU A 124 4.83 3.62 5.76
CA GLU A 124 5.48 4.78 5.12
C GLU A 124 5.38 6.05 5.96
N SER A 125 4.55 6.04 7.02
CA SER A 125 4.37 7.18 7.93
C SER A 125 5.56 7.34 8.86
N TRP A 126 6.11 8.55 9.01
CA TRP A 126 7.28 8.76 9.87
C TRP A 126 6.91 9.00 11.31
N ALA A 127 5.81 9.73 11.51
CA ALA A 127 5.30 10.08 12.81
C ALA A 127 3.78 9.96 12.78
N ILE A 128 3.25 9.16 13.71
CA ILE A 128 1.83 8.98 13.94
C ILE A 128 1.56 9.51 15.34
N GLU A 129 0.87 10.64 15.41
CA GLU A 129 0.50 11.33 16.66
C GLU A 129 -1.01 11.25 16.94
N ASN A 130 -1.76 10.58 16.05
CA ASN A 130 -3.22 10.52 16.08
C ASN A 130 -3.77 9.09 16.33
N TYR A 131 -2.91 8.15 16.72
CA TYR A 131 -3.32 6.80 17.12
C TYR A 131 -3.39 6.71 18.65
N MET A 132 -4.61 6.66 19.19
CA MET A 132 -4.84 6.66 20.64
C MET A 132 -4.07 5.52 21.33
N GLY A 133 -3.36 5.87 22.41
CA GLY A 133 -2.45 4.98 23.13
C GLY A 133 -0.96 5.32 22.91
N TYR A 134 -0.64 6.10 21.87
CA TYR A 134 0.69 6.63 21.63
C TYR A 134 0.67 8.16 21.54
N LEU A 135 1.65 8.81 22.17
CA LEU A 135 1.87 10.25 21.96
C LEU A 135 2.46 10.49 20.57
N MET A 136 3.46 9.68 20.20
CA MET A 136 4.04 9.61 18.87
C MET A 136 4.62 8.20 18.69
N ILE A 137 4.42 7.61 17.51
CA ILE A 137 5.03 6.34 17.10
C ILE A 137 5.32 6.39 15.60
N THR A 138 6.38 5.73 15.12
CA THR A 138 6.60 5.62 13.68
C THR A 138 5.63 4.61 13.05
N GLY A 139 5.34 4.75 11.75
CA GLY A 139 4.51 3.82 11.00
C GLY A 139 4.99 2.38 11.08
N SER A 140 6.30 2.17 10.86
CA SER A 140 6.94 0.87 10.96
C SER A 140 6.84 0.25 12.37
N GLU A 141 6.99 1.05 13.43
CA GLU A 141 6.88 0.53 14.81
C GLU A 141 5.44 0.17 15.16
N LEU A 142 4.47 0.96 14.73
CA LEU A 142 3.06 0.66 14.95
C LEU A 142 2.65 -0.63 14.24
N MET A 143 3.04 -0.79 12.98
CA MET A 143 2.71 -2.00 12.21
C MET A 143 3.46 -3.23 12.72
N ALA A 144 4.70 -3.09 13.20
CA ALA A 144 5.41 -4.19 13.86
C ALA A 144 4.66 -4.69 15.11
N LYS A 145 4.03 -3.78 15.88
CA LYS A 145 3.19 -4.16 17.03
C LYS A 145 1.90 -4.87 16.61
N PHE A 146 1.27 -4.45 15.53
CA PHE A 146 0.10 -5.14 14.97
C PHE A 146 0.48 -6.55 14.51
N GLU A 147 1.59 -6.67 13.79
CA GLU A 147 2.11 -7.95 13.31
C GLU A 147 2.48 -8.89 14.48
N GLU A 148 3.13 -8.37 15.53
CA GLU A 148 3.42 -9.13 16.75
C GLU A 148 2.13 -9.68 17.38
N GLN A 149 1.08 -8.87 17.46
CA GLN A 149 -0.20 -9.31 17.98
C GLN A 149 -0.84 -10.41 17.12
N VAL A 150 -0.82 -10.28 15.80
CA VAL A 150 -1.34 -11.32 14.88
C VAL A 150 -0.54 -12.61 14.99
N LYS A 151 0.80 -12.53 15.03
CA LYS A 151 1.69 -13.70 15.17
C LYS A 151 1.54 -14.43 16.50
N SER A 152 1.00 -13.76 17.53
CA SER A 152 0.68 -14.41 18.81
C SER A 152 -0.54 -15.33 18.74
N GLN A 153 -1.30 -15.29 17.64
CA GLN A 153 -2.49 -16.09 17.38
C GLN A 153 -2.20 -17.18 16.34
N SER A 154 -3.06 -18.20 16.28
CA SER A 154 -3.01 -19.24 15.23
C SER A 154 -3.62 -18.73 13.92
N ILE A 155 -2.96 -17.76 13.28
CA ILE A 155 -3.39 -17.15 12.00
C ILE A 155 -2.32 -17.43 10.94
N ASN A 156 -2.74 -17.87 9.77
CA ASN A 156 -1.84 -18.02 8.63
C ASN A 156 -1.68 -16.66 7.92
N LEU A 157 -0.44 -16.18 7.80
CA LEU A 157 -0.08 -14.99 7.02
C LEU A 157 0.67 -15.44 5.77
N GLU A 158 0.07 -15.21 4.60
CA GLU A 158 0.64 -15.52 3.30
C GLU A 158 1.09 -14.25 2.60
N LEU A 159 2.38 -14.20 2.23
CA LEU A 159 2.94 -13.13 1.42
C LEU A 159 2.74 -13.41 -0.06
N ASP A 160 1.60 -12.95 -0.58
CA ASP A 160 1.18 -13.16 -1.97
C ASP A 160 0.16 -12.09 -2.40
N ARG A 161 -0.12 -12.00 -3.69
CA ARG A 161 -1.09 -11.05 -4.26
C ARG A 161 -2.32 -11.78 -4.73
N VAL A 162 -3.50 -11.36 -4.31
CA VAL A 162 -4.76 -11.89 -4.87
C VAL A 162 -4.97 -11.34 -6.28
N SER A 163 -5.18 -12.24 -7.24
CA SER A 163 -5.41 -11.95 -8.65
C SER A 163 -6.88 -12.09 -9.06
N GLY A 164 -7.67 -12.85 -8.29
CA GLY A 164 -9.08 -13.07 -8.59
C GLY A 164 -9.89 -13.58 -7.41
N ILE A 165 -11.20 -13.34 -7.48
CA ILE A 165 -12.22 -13.90 -6.58
C ILE A 165 -13.38 -14.42 -7.42
N TRP A 166 -13.93 -15.56 -7.02
CA TRP A 166 -15.09 -16.16 -7.68
C TRP A 166 -15.98 -16.88 -6.66
N LYS A 167 -17.23 -17.15 -7.05
CA LYS A 167 -18.21 -17.84 -6.21
C LYS A 167 -18.43 -19.27 -6.73
N ARG A 168 -18.38 -20.26 -5.83
CA ARG A 168 -18.69 -21.67 -6.07
C ARG A 168 -20.20 -21.92 -6.00
N GLU A 169 -20.65 -23.06 -6.52
CA GLU A 169 -22.06 -23.48 -6.49
C GLU A 169 -22.57 -23.79 -5.06
N ASP A 170 -21.67 -24.17 -4.15
CA ASP A 170 -21.97 -24.53 -2.76
C ASP A 170 -21.93 -23.33 -1.78
N ASP A 171 -22.04 -22.10 -2.31
CA ASP A 171 -21.96 -20.85 -1.55
C ASP A 171 -20.58 -20.53 -0.95
N TRP A 172 -19.53 -21.28 -1.30
CA TRP A 172 -18.14 -20.92 -0.96
C TRP A 172 -17.56 -19.92 -1.96
N PHE A 173 -16.48 -19.26 -1.56
CA PHE A 173 -15.68 -18.38 -2.41
C PHE A 173 -14.35 -19.03 -2.71
N GLY A 174 -13.88 -18.85 -3.95
CA GLY A 174 -12.52 -19.19 -4.35
C GLY A 174 -11.68 -17.93 -4.50
N ILE A 175 -10.46 -17.99 -3.98
CA ILE A 175 -9.46 -16.92 -4.06
C ILE A 175 -8.27 -17.41 -4.87
N GLU A 176 -7.92 -16.70 -5.92
CA GLU A 176 -6.74 -16.96 -6.74
C GLU A 176 -5.63 -15.97 -6.43
N THR A 177 -4.39 -16.42 -6.42
CA THR A 177 -3.24 -15.56 -6.22
C THR A 177 -2.32 -15.53 -7.44
N GLU A 178 -1.51 -14.47 -7.55
CA GLU A 178 -0.54 -14.33 -8.64
C GLU A 178 0.46 -15.47 -8.65
N SER A 179 0.80 -16.06 -7.50
CA SER A 179 1.67 -17.23 -7.43
C SER A 179 1.06 -18.53 -7.95
N GLY A 180 -0.21 -18.52 -8.35
CA GLY A 180 -0.93 -19.67 -8.88
C GLY A 180 -1.53 -20.58 -7.81
N PHE A 181 -1.51 -20.18 -6.54
CA PHE A 181 -2.27 -20.86 -5.50
C PHE A 181 -3.75 -20.46 -5.56
N SER A 182 -4.61 -21.40 -5.19
CA SER A 182 -6.05 -21.20 -5.07
C SER A 182 -6.50 -21.64 -3.68
N TYR A 183 -7.35 -20.86 -3.02
CA TYR A 183 -7.91 -21.20 -1.70
C TYR A 183 -9.43 -21.12 -1.73
N THR A 184 -10.07 -21.83 -0.81
CA THR A 184 -11.53 -21.82 -0.69
C THR A 184 -11.96 -21.33 0.69
N THR A 185 -13.04 -20.56 0.75
CA THR A 185 -13.52 -20.02 2.02
C THR A 185 -15.01 -19.77 2.08
N ARG A 186 -15.58 -19.74 3.30
CA ARG A 186 -16.98 -19.38 3.54
C ARG A 186 -17.23 -17.87 3.51
N THR A 187 -16.24 -17.07 3.89
CA THR A 187 -16.37 -15.60 3.95
C THR A 187 -15.08 -14.90 3.58
N VAL A 188 -15.21 -13.67 3.09
CA VAL A 188 -14.06 -12.85 2.67
C VAL A 188 -14.14 -11.47 3.31
N VAL A 189 -13.02 -10.98 3.83
CA VAL A 189 -12.85 -9.56 4.20
C VAL A 189 -11.82 -8.93 3.27
N ILE A 190 -12.24 -7.97 2.45
CA ILE A 190 -11.36 -7.22 1.55
C ILE A 190 -10.85 -5.98 2.27
N ALA A 191 -9.54 -5.94 2.53
CA ALA A 191 -8.85 -4.88 3.26
C ALA A 191 -7.59 -4.41 2.51
N THR A 192 -7.67 -4.36 1.18
CA THR A 192 -6.51 -4.07 0.29
C THR A 192 -6.09 -2.61 0.28
N GLY A 193 -6.87 -1.72 0.91
CA GLY A 193 -6.58 -0.29 0.99
C GLY A 193 -6.56 0.41 -0.37
N LYS A 194 -5.75 1.46 -0.46
CA LYS A 194 -5.49 2.20 -1.71
C LYS A 194 -3.99 2.18 -2.01
N HIS A 195 -3.59 2.82 -3.10
CA HIS A 195 -2.23 3.30 -3.32
C HIS A 195 -2.26 4.74 -3.84
N PRO A 196 -1.26 5.57 -3.51
CA PRO A 196 -1.15 6.90 -4.09
C PRO A 196 -0.86 6.83 -5.58
N ARG A 197 -1.40 7.77 -6.34
CA ARG A 197 -0.91 8.05 -7.68
C ARG A 197 0.49 8.66 -7.57
N MET A 198 1.42 8.08 -8.31
CA MET A 198 2.80 8.56 -8.38
C MET A 198 2.93 9.64 -9.47
N LEU A 199 3.81 10.61 -9.25
CA LEU A 199 4.20 11.63 -10.23
C LEU A 199 4.98 11.03 -11.40
N GLY A 200 5.74 9.96 -11.17
CA GLY A 200 6.57 9.31 -12.17
C GLY A 200 7.81 10.11 -12.55
N VAL A 201 8.38 10.87 -11.60
CA VAL A 201 9.49 11.81 -11.83
C VAL A 201 10.78 11.38 -11.17
N GLU A 202 11.91 11.87 -11.68
CA GLU A 202 13.22 11.63 -11.05
C GLU A 202 13.22 12.15 -9.61
N GLY A 203 13.69 11.30 -8.68
CA GLY A 203 13.80 11.62 -7.26
C GLY A 203 12.59 11.21 -6.42
N GLU A 204 11.44 10.92 -7.02
CA GLU A 204 10.22 10.58 -6.29
C GLU A 204 10.41 9.40 -5.32
N SER A 205 10.87 8.25 -5.81
CA SER A 205 11.10 7.06 -4.98
C SER A 205 12.22 7.26 -3.94
N THR A 206 13.23 8.09 -4.25
CA THR A 206 14.35 8.37 -3.34
C THR A 206 13.92 9.15 -2.12
N TYR A 207 13.00 10.12 -2.33
CA TYR A 207 12.56 11.07 -1.32
C TYR A 207 11.18 10.75 -0.74
N LEU A 208 10.48 9.72 -1.25
CA LEU A 208 9.29 9.16 -0.60
C LEU A 208 9.67 8.78 0.83
N GLY A 209 8.99 9.40 1.77
CA GLY A 209 9.34 9.28 3.16
C GLY A 209 10.74 9.81 3.54
N LYS A 210 11.25 10.82 2.80
CA LYS A 210 12.35 11.72 3.20
C LYS A 210 12.11 13.18 2.78
N GLY A 211 10.87 13.63 2.86
CA GLY A 211 10.44 15.00 2.62
C GLY A 211 9.33 15.07 1.58
N LEU A 212 9.13 14.00 0.82
CA LEU A 212 7.95 13.75 0.01
C LEU A 212 6.96 12.93 0.83
N SER A 213 5.74 13.44 1.00
CA SER A 213 4.62 12.82 1.71
C SER A 213 3.40 12.67 0.81
N ILE A 214 2.60 11.66 1.10
CA ILE A 214 1.30 11.37 0.49
C ILE A 214 0.14 11.54 1.49
N CYS A 215 0.44 11.89 2.76
CA CYS A 215 -0.56 12.14 3.80
C CYS A 215 -0.24 13.46 4.50
N SER A 216 -0.85 14.54 4.01
CA SER A 216 -0.78 15.87 4.60
C SER A 216 -1.26 15.92 6.05
N THR A 217 -2.35 15.23 6.37
CA THR A 217 -2.87 15.17 7.74
C THR A 217 -1.89 14.50 8.71
N CYS A 218 -1.12 13.52 8.23
CA CYS A 218 -0.16 12.76 9.05
C CYS A 218 1.11 13.58 9.28
N ASP A 219 1.72 14.08 8.20
CA ASP A 219 3.07 14.67 8.26
C ASP A 219 3.06 16.21 8.35
N GLY A 220 1.93 16.86 8.07
CA GLY A 220 1.77 18.32 8.06
C GLY A 220 2.35 19.03 9.29
N PRO A 221 2.06 18.59 10.54
CA PRO A 221 2.61 19.20 11.75
C PRO A 221 4.15 19.31 11.80
N LEU A 222 4.88 18.42 11.11
CA LEU A 222 6.35 18.42 11.05
C LEU A 222 6.92 19.63 10.27
N TYR A 223 6.09 20.31 9.49
CA TYR A 223 6.48 21.40 8.59
C TYR A 223 6.10 22.79 9.10
N ARG A 224 5.91 22.93 10.43
CA ARG A 224 5.72 24.25 11.05
C ARG A 224 6.90 25.18 10.73
N ASP A 225 6.59 26.40 10.30
CA ASP A 225 7.56 27.44 9.90
C ASP A 225 8.49 27.03 8.74
N LYS A 226 8.09 26.04 7.93
CA LYS A 226 8.83 25.58 6.74
C LYS A 226 8.21 26.07 5.43
N THR A 227 8.95 25.94 4.33
CA THR A 227 8.40 26.14 2.98
C THR A 227 8.00 24.79 2.40
N VAL A 228 6.77 24.63 1.92
CA VAL A 228 6.26 23.35 1.39
C VAL A 228 5.67 23.51 0.00
N ALA A 229 5.70 22.44 -0.79
CA ALA A 229 4.96 22.36 -2.05
C ALA A 229 3.81 21.36 -1.96
N ILE A 230 2.63 21.74 -2.43
CA ILE A 230 1.47 20.85 -2.58
C ILE A 230 1.26 20.60 -4.07
N VAL A 231 1.23 19.34 -4.49
CA VAL A 231 1.09 18.97 -5.90
C VAL A 231 -0.30 18.40 -6.13
N GLY A 232 -1.12 19.11 -6.89
CA GLY A 232 -2.49 18.72 -7.17
C GLY A 232 -3.39 19.92 -7.38
N GLY A 233 -4.58 19.68 -7.92
CA GLY A 233 -5.56 20.74 -8.17
C GLY A 233 -7.00 20.35 -7.82
N GLY A 234 -7.21 19.23 -7.14
CA GLY A 234 -8.53 18.82 -6.65
C GLY A 234 -8.80 19.30 -5.22
N ASN A 235 -9.98 18.97 -4.68
CA ASN A 235 -10.37 19.30 -3.31
C ASN A 235 -9.29 18.96 -2.27
N SER A 236 -8.71 17.76 -2.31
CA SER A 236 -7.65 17.34 -1.37
C SER A 236 -6.44 18.29 -1.41
N ALA A 237 -5.95 18.64 -2.60
CA ALA A 237 -4.79 19.52 -2.73
C ALA A 237 -5.07 20.94 -2.20
N ILE A 238 -6.27 21.48 -2.47
CA ILE A 238 -6.63 22.83 -2.02
C ILE A 238 -6.85 22.86 -0.51
N GLN A 239 -7.54 21.86 0.04
CA GLN A 239 -7.71 21.72 1.48
C GLN A 239 -6.36 21.59 2.19
N THR A 240 -5.47 20.73 1.68
CA THR A 240 -4.10 20.60 2.18
C THR A 240 -3.35 21.92 2.13
N ALA A 241 -3.46 22.68 1.04
CA ALA A 241 -2.81 23.99 0.94
C ALA A 241 -3.31 24.99 1.99
N ILE A 242 -4.62 25.06 2.22
CA ILE A 242 -5.25 25.92 3.25
C ILE A 242 -4.84 25.49 4.66
N GLU A 243 -4.81 24.19 4.93
CA GLU A 243 -4.38 23.65 6.23
C GLU A 243 -2.90 23.93 6.49
N MET A 244 -2.06 23.68 5.49
CA MET A 244 -0.62 23.97 5.56
C MET A 244 -0.34 25.47 5.69
N ALA A 245 -1.11 26.34 5.06
CA ALA A 245 -0.95 27.80 5.16
C ALA A 245 -1.08 28.33 6.59
N LYS A 246 -1.75 27.60 7.49
CA LYS A 246 -1.89 27.94 8.91
C LYS A 246 -0.66 27.62 9.75
N ILE A 247 0.23 26.76 9.26
CA ILE A 247 1.39 26.26 10.03
C ILE A 247 2.73 26.47 9.32
N ALA A 248 2.76 26.46 7.99
CA ALA A 248 3.95 26.65 7.19
C ALA A 248 4.26 28.14 6.99
N ARG A 249 5.54 28.46 6.74
CA ARG A 249 5.97 29.81 6.39
C ARG A 249 5.45 30.21 5.01
N GLU A 250 5.48 29.28 4.05
CA GLU A 250 5.09 29.52 2.65
C GLU A 250 4.65 28.19 2.01
N VAL A 251 3.63 28.26 1.17
CA VAL A 251 3.03 27.10 0.48
C VAL A 251 3.03 27.34 -1.02
N HIS A 252 3.71 26.49 -1.78
CA HIS A 252 3.65 26.49 -3.24
C HIS A 252 2.63 25.46 -3.73
N LEU A 253 1.52 25.91 -4.30
CA LEU A 253 0.49 25.03 -4.87
C LEU A 253 0.76 24.82 -6.37
N ILE A 254 1.18 23.60 -6.74
CA ILE A 254 1.53 23.24 -8.12
C ILE A 254 0.35 22.58 -8.82
N VAL A 255 -0.22 23.25 -9.83
CA VAL A 255 -1.44 22.83 -10.52
C VAL A 255 -1.18 22.59 -12.00
N ARG A 256 -1.26 21.34 -12.45
CA ARG A 256 -1.00 20.93 -13.85
C ARG A 256 -1.85 21.63 -14.91
N SER A 257 -3.08 22.03 -14.58
CA SER A 257 -4.02 22.61 -15.55
C SER A 257 -4.83 23.75 -14.96
N ARG A 258 -5.93 23.44 -14.27
CA ARG A 258 -6.74 24.39 -13.52
C ARG A 258 -7.09 23.78 -12.17
N ILE A 259 -7.42 24.63 -11.20
CA ILE A 259 -8.03 24.19 -9.95
C ILE A 259 -9.43 23.63 -10.27
N ARG A 260 -9.72 22.46 -9.71
CA ARG A 260 -10.97 21.71 -9.79
C ARG A 260 -11.39 21.38 -8.35
N ALA A 261 -11.64 22.43 -7.59
CA ALA A 261 -12.12 22.34 -6.23
C ALA A 261 -13.48 23.03 -6.11
N ASP A 262 -14.25 22.66 -5.09
CA ASP A 262 -15.54 23.28 -4.79
C ASP A 262 -15.34 24.77 -4.49
N GLU A 263 -16.30 25.62 -4.89
CA GLU A 263 -16.17 27.09 -4.83
C GLU A 263 -15.84 27.60 -3.42
N VAL A 264 -16.30 26.89 -2.38
CA VAL A 264 -16.01 27.21 -0.97
C VAL A 264 -14.50 27.25 -0.69
N PHE A 265 -13.72 26.38 -1.34
CA PHE A 265 -12.28 26.31 -1.15
C PHE A 265 -11.53 27.39 -1.96
N SER A 266 -12.08 27.85 -3.08
CA SER A 266 -11.48 28.94 -3.85
C SER A 266 -11.46 30.25 -3.05
N GLY A 267 -12.57 30.61 -2.41
CA GLY A 267 -12.62 31.80 -1.55
C GLY A 267 -11.66 31.71 -0.36
N GLN A 268 -11.57 30.55 0.28
CA GLN A 268 -10.62 30.33 1.39
C GLN A 268 -9.16 30.38 0.95
N LEU A 269 -8.85 29.90 -0.26
CA LEU A 269 -7.49 29.95 -0.79
C LEU A 269 -7.00 31.40 -0.92
N ASP A 270 -7.87 32.30 -1.39
CA ASP A 270 -7.57 33.72 -1.59
C ASP A 270 -7.38 34.49 -0.26
N GLU A 271 -7.87 33.97 0.87
CA GLU A 271 -7.66 34.57 2.20
C GLU A 271 -6.22 34.42 2.71
N HIS A 272 -5.43 33.53 2.10
CA HIS A 272 -4.06 33.21 2.53
C HIS A 272 -3.00 33.85 1.62
N ASN A 273 -2.28 34.84 2.16
CA ASN A 273 -1.23 35.56 1.42
C ASN A 273 0.11 34.79 1.28
N ASN A 274 0.28 33.68 2.01
CA ASN A 274 1.47 32.83 1.98
C ASN A 274 1.33 31.63 1.05
N ILE A 275 0.27 31.58 0.24
CA ILE A 275 0.07 30.56 -0.79
C ILE A 275 0.42 31.14 -2.16
N ILE A 276 1.35 30.49 -2.87
CA ILE A 276 1.78 30.86 -4.22
C ILE A 276 1.29 29.78 -5.19
N VAL A 277 0.37 30.14 -6.08
CA VAL A 277 -0.26 29.21 -7.02
C VAL A 277 0.48 29.19 -8.35
N HIS A 278 1.00 28.01 -8.72
CA HIS A 278 1.70 27.73 -9.97
C HIS A 278 0.77 26.99 -10.94
N THR A 279 -0.07 27.74 -11.65
CA THR A 279 -1.05 27.17 -12.60
C THR A 279 -0.41 26.86 -13.95
N GLY A 280 -0.68 25.67 -14.50
CA GLY A 280 -0.09 25.20 -15.76
C GLY A 280 1.29 24.58 -15.60
N TYR A 281 1.73 24.34 -14.36
CA TYR A 281 3.03 23.75 -14.05
C TYR A 281 2.90 22.28 -13.67
N GLU A 282 3.84 21.47 -14.13
CA GLU A 282 3.99 20.08 -13.71
C GLU A 282 5.34 19.86 -13.03
N VAL A 283 5.38 18.92 -12.09
CA VAL A 283 6.63 18.54 -11.44
C VAL A 283 7.48 17.77 -12.45
N HIS A 284 8.73 18.16 -12.59
CA HIS A 284 9.68 17.51 -13.49
C HIS A 284 10.73 16.69 -12.73
N ARG A 285 11.15 17.16 -11.55
CA ARG A 285 12.17 16.49 -10.72
C ARG A 285 12.06 16.90 -9.25
N ILE A 286 12.37 15.96 -8.36
CA ILE A 286 12.54 16.21 -6.92
C ILE A 286 14.02 16.11 -6.59
N GLY A 287 14.54 17.07 -5.82
CA GLY A 287 15.96 17.14 -5.50
C GLY A 287 16.22 17.45 -4.02
N GLY A 288 17.34 16.96 -3.52
CA GLY A 288 17.71 17.08 -2.12
C GLY A 288 19.06 16.43 -1.82
N ASP A 289 19.40 16.39 -0.54
CA ASP A 289 20.55 15.64 -0.03
C ASP A 289 20.06 14.32 0.59
N LYS A 290 20.12 14.23 1.92
CA LYS A 290 19.45 13.19 2.70
C LYS A 290 17.93 13.40 2.72
N PHE A 291 17.48 14.66 2.65
CA PHE A 291 16.07 15.03 2.62
C PHE A 291 15.76 15.95 1.44
N VAL A 292 14.48 16.11 1.11
CA VAL A 292 14.02 17.08 0.10
C VAL A 292 14.57 18.48 0.40
N ARG A 293 15.05 19.17 -0.65
CA ARG A 293 15.46 20.57 -0.60
C ARG A 293 14.87 21.43 -1.72
N SER A 294 14.39 20.80 -2.79
CA SER A 294 13.84 21.51 -3.94
C SER A 294 12.93 20.65 -4.79
N ILE A 295 12.01 21.32 -5.48
CA ILE A 295 11.21 20.77 -6.55
C ILE A 295 11.46 21.56 -7.83
N THR A 296 11.67 20.88 -8.95
CA THR A 296 11.76 21.51 -10.27
C THR A 296 10.40 21.36 -10.94
N VAL A 297 9.79 22.47 -11.31
CA VAL A 297 8.51 22.53 -12.02
C VAL A 297 8.70 23.07 -13.43
N LYS A 298 7.90 22.60 -14.38
CA LYS A 298 7.96 23.00 -15.78
C LYS A 298 6.62 23.58 -16.22
N ASN A 299 6.63 24.77 -16.81
CA ASN A 299 5.45 25.35 -17.42
C ASN A 299 5.10 24.58 -18.69
N ARG A 300 3.88 24.06 -18.78
CA ARG A 300 3.44 23.21 -19.91
C ARG A 300 3.27 23.97 -21.22
N SER A 301 3.07 25.30 -21.16
CA SER A 301 2.86 26.13 -22.35
C SER A 301 4.17 26.66 -22.92
N THR A 302 5.10 27.11 -22.06
CA THR A 302 6.38 27.70 -22.49
C THR A 302 7.53 26.69 -22.52
N GLY A 303 7.41 25.59 -21.76
CA GLY A 303 8.48 24.62 -21.56
C GLY A 303 9.57 25.10 -20.59
N GLU A 304 9.46 26.29 -20.02
CA GLU A 304 10.42 26.83 -19.06
C GLU A 304 10.36 26.06 -17.74
N ALA A 305 11.54 25.77 -17.18
CA ALA A 305 11.68 25.06 -15.93
C ALA A 305 12.19 26.01 -14.83
N GLU A 306 11.59 25.92 -13.66
CA GLU A 306 11.96 26.69 -12.47
C GLU A 306 12.25 25.73 -11.32
N ARG A 307 13.26 26.09 -10.53
CA ARG A 307 13.62 25.36 -9.31
C ARG A 307 13.12 26.13 -8.09
N ILE A 308 12.23 25.51 -7.32
CA ILE A 308 11.65 26.06 -6.10
C ILE A 308 12.30 25.37 -4.90
N MET A 309 12.79 26.16 -3.94
CA MET A 309 13.36 25.64 -2.71
C MET A 309 12.24 25.31 -1.72
N VAL A 310 12.20 24.06 -1.25
CA VAL A 310 11.17 23.57 -0.33
C VAL A 310 11.77 22.61 0.67
N ASP A 311 11.23 22.59 1.88
CA ASP A 311 11.57 21.65 2.93
C ASP A 311 10.73 20.36 2.84
N GLY A 312 9.53 20.44 2.24
CA GLY A 312 8.60 19.32 2.09
C GLY A 312 7.73 19.41 0.85
N ILE A 313 7.28 18.26 0.36
CA ILE A 313 6.37 18.12 -0.78
C ILE A 313 5.24 17.18 -0.39
N PHE A 314 4.00 17.59 -0.62
CA PHE A 314 2.79 16.77 -0.43
C PHE A 314 2.15 16.49 -1.77
N VAL A 315 2.00 15.21 -2.12
CA VAL A 315 1.42 14.78 -3.39
C VAL A 315 -0.05 14.44 -3.19
N GLU A 316 -0.93 15.32 -3.67
CA GLU A 316 -2.38 15.28 -3.51
C GLU A 316 -3.07 15.11 -4.89
N ILE A 317 -2.54 14.17 -5.69
CA ILE A 317 -3.04 13.89 -7.05
C ILE A 317 -4.03 12.72 -7.11
N GLY A 318 -4.44 12.21 -5.94
CA GLY A 318 -5.47 11.19 -5.77
C GLY A 318 -4.94 9.82 -5.37
N LEU A 319 -5.80 9.05 -4.71
CA LEU A 319 -5.56 7.66 -4.33
C LEU A 319 -6.36 6.73 -5.26
N ILE A 320 -5.82 5.56 -5.56
CA ILE A 320 -6.47 4.52 -6.36
C ILE A 320 -6.77 3.33 -5.44
N PRO A 321 -8.04 2.91 -5.28
CA PRO A 321 -8.40 1.69 -4.56
C PRO A 321 -7.76 0.45 -5.18
N ASN A 322 -7.28 -0.47 -4.33
CA ASN A 322 -6.69 -1.73 -4.77
C ASN A 322 -7.78 -2.78 -5.06
N THR A 323 -8.62 -2.50 -6.06
CA THR A 323 -9.83 -3.28 -6.41
C THR A 323 -9.74 -4.00 -7.76
N GLY A 324 -8.61 -3.87 -8.47
CA GLY A 324 -8.45 -4.40 -9.84
C GLY A 324 -8.74 -5.90 -9.98
N PHE A 325 -8.42 -6.70 -8.96
CA PHE A 325 -8.67 -8.15 -8.95
C PHE A 325 -10.16 -8.53 -8.90
N LEU A 326 -11.05 -7.58 -8.55
CA LEU A 326 -12.48 -7.85 -8.43
C LEU A 326 -13.17 -7.95 -9.80
N ASN A 327 -12.65 -7.32 -10.85
CA ASN A 327 -13.21 -7.40 -12.22
C ASN A 327 -14.74 -7.21 -12.31
N GLY A 328 -15.31 -6.31 -11.50
CA GLY A 328 -16.75 -6.03 -11.44
C GLY A 328 -17.58 -6.98 -10.58
N PHE A 329 -16.94 -7.84 -9.79
CA PHE A 329 -17.60 -8.79 -8.88
C PHE A 329 -18.38 -8.13 -7.72
N LEU A 330 -18.01 -6.90 -7.35
CA LEU A 330 -18.69 -6.10 -6.32
C LEU A 330 -19.13 -4.75 -6.88
N GLU A 331 -20.20 -4.19 -6.31
CA GLU A 331 -20.60 -2.81 -6.57
C GLU A 331 -19.55 -1.82 -6.05
N MET A 332 -19.20 -0.86 -6.91
CA MET A 332 -18.22 0.17 -6.62
C MET A 332 -18.77 1.54 -6.99
N ASN A 333 -18.31 2.57 -6.27
CA ASN A 333 -18.63 3.95 -6.64
C ASN A 333 -17.79 4.44 -7.83
N GLU A 334 -18.01 5.68 -8.28
CA GLU A 334 -17.27 6.28 -9.41
C GLU A 334 -15.76 6.42 -9.18
N LEU A 335 -15.30 6.32 -7.92
CA LEU A 335 -13.89 6.37 -7.54
C LEU A 335 -13.25 4.97 -7.49
N GLY A 336 -14.01 3.91 -7.79
CA GLY A 336 -13.57 2.52 -7.73
C GLY A 336 -13.48 1.96 -6.30
N GLU A 337 -14.10 2.63 -5.33
CA GLU A 337 -14.18 2.14 -3.95
C GLU A 337 -15.33 1.15 -3.79
N ILE A 338 -15.12 0.10 -2.99
CA ILE A 338 -16.17 -0.89 -2.69
C ILE A 338 -17.27 -0.22 -1.87
N ILE A 339 -18.51 -0.28 -2.35
CA ILE A 339 -19.65 0.27 -1.60
C ILE A 339 -19.93 -0.66 -0.42
N VAL A 340 -19.99 -0.08 0.78
CA VAL A 340 -20.33 -0.79 2.01
C VAL A 340 -21.40 -0.07 2.83
N ASP A 341 -22.16 -0.84 3.60
CA ASP A 341 -23.05 -0.30 4.64
C ASP A 341 -22.29 0.01 5.94
N GLN A 342 -23.02 0.39 7.00
CA GLN A 342 -22.44 0.74 8.29
C GLN A 342 -21.73 -0.42 9.00
N ASP A 343 -22.07 -1.66 8.63
CA ASP A 343 -21.60 -2.91 9.22
C ASP A 343 -20.58 -3.61 8.29
N CYS A 344 -20.08 -2.90 7.27
CA CYS A 344 -19.08 -3.37 6.32
C CYS A 344 -19.58 -4.44 5.32
N HIS A 345 -20.90 -4.62 5.15
CA HIS A 345 -21.45 -5.52 4.13
C HIS A 345 -21.24 -4.94 2.73
N THR A 346 -20.90 -5.81 1.77
CA THR A 346 -20.83 -5.46 0.34
C THR A 346 -22.11 -5.85 -0.40
N SER A 347 -22.14 -5.66 -1.72
CA SER A 347 -23.24 -6.12 -2.59
C SER A 347 -23.34 -7.65 -2.70
N VAL A 348 -22.35 -8.41 -2.22
CA VAL A 348 -22.34 -9.89 -2.24
C VAL A 348 -22.35 -10.40 -0.81
N GLU A 349 -23.40 -11.15 -0.46
CA GLU A 349 -23.56 -11.79 0.83
C GLU A 349 -22.38 -12.73 1.14
N GLY A 350 -21.79 -12.64 2.33
CA GLY A 350 -20.59 -13.39 2.72
C GLY A 350 -19.27 -12.69 2.37
N ILE A 351 -19.32 -11.54 1.67
CA ILE A 351 -18.17 -10.69 1.40
C ILE A 351 -18.34 -9.34 2.10
N PHE A 352 -17.30 -9.00 2.84
CA PHE A 352 -17.19 -7.78 3.62
C PHE A 352 -15.98 -6.99 3.11
N ALA A 353 -15.96 -5.69 3.34
CA ALA A 353 -14.81 -4.87 3.01
C ALA A 353 -14.54 -3.82 4.09
N ALA A 354 -13.25 -3.54 4.35
CA ALA A 354 -12.83 -2.70 5.46
C ALA A 354 -11.66 -1.78 5.11
N GLY A 355 -11.64 -0.61 5.75
CA GLY A 355 -10.59 0.38 5.59
C GLY A 355 -10.64 1.10 4.24
N ASP A 356 -9.49 1.60 3.79
CA ASP A 356 -9.48 2.64 2.76
C ASP A 356 -9.99 2.21 1.37
N VAL A 357 -10.06 0.89 1.10
CA VAL A 357 -10.61 0.33 -0.15
C VAL A 357 -12.11 0.60 -0.31
N THR A 358 -12.82 0.92 0.77
CA THR A 358 -14.29 1.06 0.77
C THR A 358 -14.75 2.50 0.58
N SER A 359 -16.06 2.69 0.46
CA SER A 359 -16.72 4.01 0.35
C SER A 359 -16.76 4.82 1.65
N ILE A 360 -16.11 4.36 2.73
CA ILE A 360 -16.01 5.14 3.97
C ILE A 360 -15.27 6.45 3.71
N ARG A 361 -15.70 7.54 4.35
CA ARG A 361 -15.07 8.86 4.14
C ARG A 361 -13.73 9.01 4.85
N GLY A 362 -13.63 8.54 6.09
CA GLY A 362 -12.43 8.70 6.91
C GLY A 362 -11.35 7.68 6.54
N LYS A 363 -10.24 8.15 5.95
CA LYS A 363 -9.09 7.31 5.57
C LYS A 363 -7.97 7.51 6.59
N GLN A 364 -8.02 6.76 7.70
CA GLN A 364 -7.11 6.89 8.83
C GLN A 364 -6.83 5.52 9.44
N ILE A 365 -5.64 5.33 10.01
CA ILE A 365 -5.20 4.05 10.61
C ILE A 365 -6.21 3.55 11.65
N ILE A 366 -6.64 4.42 12.57
CA ILE A 366 -7.59 4.06 13.63
C ILE A 366 -8.99 3.73 13.09
N ILE A 367 -9.43 4.41 12.03
CA ILE A 367 -10.71 4.14 11.37
C ILE A 367 -10.62 2.80 10.65
N ALA A 368 -9.58 2.57 9.87
CA ALA A 368 -9.35 1.31 9.16
C ALA A 368 -9.29 0.11 10.13
N ALA A 369 -8.61 0.26 11.28
CA ALA A 369 -8.60 -0.77 12.32
C ALA A 369 -10.01 -1.04 12.87
N GLY A 370 -10.78 0.02 13.15
CA GLY A 370 -12.18 -0.10 13.58
C GLY A 370 -13.07 -0.83 12.56
N GLU A 371 -12.97 -0.48 11.28
CA GLU A 371 -13.69 -1.18 10.21
C GLU A 371 -13.26 -2.65 10.10
N GLY A 372 -11.97 -2.95 10.26
CA GLY A 372 -11.46 -4.32 10.26
C GLY A 372 -12.08 -5.17 11.37
N ALA A 373 -12.21 -4.61 12.58
CA ALA A 373 -12.88 -5.27 13.69
C ALA A 373 -14.37 -5.55 13.38
N LYS A 374 -15.11 -4.55 12.85
CA LYS A 374 -16.51 -4.72 12.46
C LYS A 374 -16.69 -5.82 11.41
N ALA A 375 -15.92 -5.75 10.31
CA ALA A 375 -16.01 -6.70 9.21
C ALA A 375 -15.75 -8.15 9.65
N ALA A 376 -14.78 -8.38 10.56
CA ALA A 376 -14.53 -9.71 11.10
C ALA A 376 -15.66 -10.24 11.99
N LEU A 377 -16.31 -9.36 12.77
CA LEU A 377 -17.45 -9.73 13.60
C LEU A 377 -18.68 -10.09 12.76
N GLU A 378 -18.96 -9.32 11.71
CA GLU A 378 -20.06 -9.63 10.79
C GLU A 378 -19.77 -10.88 9.95
N ALA A 379 -18.53 -11.10 9.52
CA ALA A 379 -18.14 -12.35 8.85
C ALA A 379 -18.38 -13.59 9.73
N HIS A 380 -18.07 -13.50 11.02
CA HIS A 380 -18.40 -14.55 11.98
C HIS A 380 -19.91 -14.73 12.16
N GLU A 381 -20.66 -13.64 12.37
CA GLU A 381 -22.11 -13.70 12.56
C GLU A 381 -22.82 -14.31 11.35
N PHE A 382 -22.37 -13.99 10.14
CA PHE A 382 -22.85 -14.58 8.91
C PHE A 382 -22.70 -16.11 8.90
N GLN A 383 -21.54 -16.62 9.31
CA GLN A 383 -21.31 -18.07 9.38
C GLN A 383 -22.18 -18.76 10.42
N MET A 384 -22.40 -18.12 11.57
CA MET A 384 -23.27 -18.65 12.62
C MET A 384 -24.74 -18.75 12.21
N LYS A 385 -25.19 -17.96 11.22
CA LYS A 385 -26.56 -18.03 10.68
C LYS A 385 -26.72 -19.08 9.57
N LYS A 386 -25.64 -19.40 8.86
CA LYS A 386 -25.64 -20.40 7.76
C LYS A 386 -25.28 -21.82 8.21
N GLY A 387 -24.62 -21.98 9.37
CA GLY A 387 -24.38 -23.27 10.03
C GLY A 387 -25.51 -23.63 10.98
#